data_AF-A0A3M1G6S0-F1
#
_entry.id   AF-A0A3M1G6S0-F1
#
_cell.length_a   1.000
_cell.length_b   1.000
_cell.length_c   1.000
_cell.angle_alpha   90.00
_cell.angle_beta   90.00
_cell.angle_gamma   90.00
#
_symmetry.space_group_name_H-M   'P 1'
#
loop_
_entity.id
_entity.type
_entity.pdbx_description
1 polymer ?
#
loop_
_entity_poly.entity_id
_entity_poly.type
_entity_poly.pdbx_seq_one_letter_code
_entity_poly.pdbx_strand_id
1 'polypeptide(L)'
;GFVHNSGQLKDGFYLLRFYITCCAADATPLSMIVLPRTGVSLKEGQWVEVKGKVKVVEQDRDQVFAVLLASEVKEIPIPPPEDQYMY
;
A
#
# COMPACT_ATOMS: atom_id res chain seq x y z
N GLY A 1 -2.22 -4.80 3.50
CA GLY A 1 -3.06 -3.63 3.18
C GLY A 1 -3.91 -3.98 1.98
N PHE A 2 -4.77 -3.07 1.52
CA PHE A 2 -5.53 -3.28 0.29
C PHE A 2 -4.95 -2.46 -0.87
N VAL A 3 -5.12 -2.98 -2.07
CA VAL A 3 -4.60 -2.40 -3.32
C VAL A 3 -5.46 -1.22 -3.75
N HIS A 4 -4.81 -0.12 -4.12
CA HIS A 4 -5.41 1.02 -4.78
C HIS A 4 -4.66 1.37 -6.07
N ASN A 5 -5.38 1.33 -7.18
CA ASN A 5 -4.90 1.60 -8.53
C ASN A 5 -5.42 2.96 -9.00
N SER A 6 -4.69 4.04 -8.71
CA SER A 6 -5.07 5.40 -9.13
C SER A 6 -4.80 5.68 -10.62
N GLY A 7 -4.12 4.78 -11.32
CA GLY A 7 -3.65 4.98 -12.70
C GLY A 7 -2.45 5.93 -12.83
N GLN A 8 -1.97 6.51 -11.72
CA GLN A 8 -0.82 7.44 -11.72
C GLN A 8 0.54 6.71 -11.76
N LEU A 9 0.59 5.48 -11.27
CA LEU A 9 1.78 4.64 -11.27
C LEU A 9 1.76 3.73 -12.49
N LYS A 10 2.84 3.74 -13.29
CA LYS A 10 2.98 2.84 -14.45
C LYS A 10 3.27 1.40 -14.03
N ASP A 11 4.19 1.23 -13.09
CA ASP A 11 4.77 -0.08 -12.73
C ASP A 11 4.56 -0.41 -11.25
N GLY A 12 3.41 -0.03 -10.69
CA GLY A 12 3.15 -0.23 -9.27
C GLY A 12 1.73 0.11 -8.86
N PHE A 13 1.46 -0.04 -7.58
CA PHE A 13 0.17 0.26 -6.96
C PHE A 13 0.37 0.90 -5.59
N TYR A 14 -0.68 1.54 -5.07
CA TYR A 14 -0.68 2.02 -3.69
C TYR A 14 -1.20 0.91 -2.78
N LEU A 15 -0.45 0.61 -1.72
CA LEU A 15 -0.91 -0.25 -0.63
C LEU A 15 -1.47 0.64 0.48
N LEU A 16 -2.77 0.49 0.77
CA LEU A 16 -3.48 1.30 1.74
C LEU A 16 -3.83 0.54 3.02
N ARG A 17 -3.85 1.29 4.12
CA ARG A 17 -4.42 0.96 5.44
C ARG A 17 -5.12 2.22 5.95
N PHE A 18 -6.16 2.10 6.78
CA PHE A 18 -6.66 3.26 7.52
C PHE A 18 -6.14 3.23 8.95
N TYR A 19 -5.74 4.39 9.44
CA TYR A 19 -5.47 4.65 10.85
C TYR A 19 -6.68 5.36 11.46
N ILE A 20 -7.24 4.81 12.53
CA ILE A 20 -8.47 5.28 13.18
C ILE A 20 -8.17 5.54 14.65
N THR A 21 -8.50 6.73 15.14
CA THR A 21 -8.27 7.06 16.55
C THR A 21 -9.50 6.86 17.43
N CYS A 22 -10.71 7.14 16.93
CA CYS A 22 -11.94 7.00 17.72
C CYS A 22 -13.14 6.40 16.95
N CYS A 23 -13.26 6.64 15.65
CA CYS A 23 -14.38 6.14 14.86
C CYS A 23 -14.08 6.20 13.37
N ALA A 24 -14.83 5.48 12.53
CA ALA A 24 -14.62 5.48 11.09
C ALA A 24 -14.62 6.88 10.44
N ALA A 25 -15.23 7.89 11.09
CA ALA A 25 -15.24 9.26 10.59
C ALA A 25 -13.88 9.97 10.71
N ASP A 26 -12.97 9.51 11.57
CA ASP A 26 -11.60 10.07 11.70
C ASP A 26 -10.52 9.26 10.96
N ALA A 27 -10.94 8.29 10.15
CA ALA A 27 -10.05 7.40 9.43
C ALA A 27 -9.09 8.18 8.51
N THR A 28 -7.80 8.10 8.81
CA THR A 28 -6.73 8.68 8.00
C THR A 28 -6.10 7.60 7.13
N PRO A 29 -6.09 7.75 5.79
CA PRO A 29 -5.45 6.77 4.91
C PRO A 29 -3.93 6.86 5.03
N LEU A 30 -3.30 5.72 5.28
CA LEU A 30 -1.86 5.54 5.20
C LEU A 30 -1.54 4.73 3.96
N SER A 31 -0.67 5.28 3.11
CA SER A 31 -0.34 4.72 1.80
C SER A 31 1.15 4.50 1.64
N MET A 32 1.51 3.45 0.90
CA MET A 32 2.88 3.19 0.46
C MET A 32 2.87 2.78 -1.01
N ILE A 33 3.79 3.34 -1.79
CA ILE A 33 3.99 2.92 -3.18
C ILE A 33 4.69 1.57 -3.18
N VAL A 34 4.13 0.59 -3.89
CA VAL A 34 4.72 -0.75 -4.05
C VAL A 34 5.12 -0.94 -5.50
N LEU A 35 6.40 -1.29 -5.71
CA LEU A 35 6.96 -1.64 -7.01
C LEU A 35 7.29 -3.14 -7.02
N PRO A 36 6.43 -3.98 -7.62
CA PRO A 36 6.67 -5.41 -7.71
C PRO A 36 7.71 -5.73 -8.80
N ARG A 37 8.53 -6.78 -8.55
CA ARG A 37 9.54 -7.24 -9.53
C ARG A 37 8.92 -7.78 -10.83
N THR A 38 7.73 -8.36 -10.73
CA THR A 38 6.99 -8.93 -11.85
C THR A 38 5.59 -8.33 -11.87
N GLY A 39 4.99 -8.20 -13.05
CA GLY A 39 3.61 -7.73 -13.17
C GLY A 39 2.68 -8.63 -12.39
N VAL A 40 2.07 -8.08 -11.33
CA VAL A 40 1.02 -8.75 -10.54
C VAL A 40 -0.33 -8.20 -10.96
N SER A 41 -1.23 -9.10 -11.32
CA SER A 41 -2.62 -8.74 -11.66
C SER A 41 -3.44 -8.69 -10.38
N LEU A 42 -3.53 -7.52 -9.75
CA LEU A 42 -4.29 -7.28 -8.53
C LEU A 42 -5.53 -6.45 -8.82
N LYS A 43 -6.64 -6.75 -8.12
CA LYS A 43 -7.88 -5.98 -8.21
C LYS A 43 -7.88 -4.81 -7.23
N GLU A 44 -8.64 -3.78 -7.55
CA GLU A 44 -8.93 -2.69 -6.61
C GLU A 44 -9.55 -3.25 -5.31
N GLY A 45 -9.07 -2.79 -4.15
CA GLY A 45 -9.53 -3.24 -2.83
C GLY A 45 -9.03 -4.63 -2.43
N GLN A 46 -8.25 -5.32 -3.27
CA GLN A 46 -7.73 -6.64 -2.95
C GLN A 46 -6.72 -6.57 -1.80
N TRP A 47 -6.90 -7.42 -0.79
CA TRP A 47 -5.99 -7.48 0.34
C TRP A 47 -4.75 -8.30 0.00
N VAL A 48 -3.59 -7.72 0.29
CA VAL A 48 -2.30 -8.35 0.05
C VAL A 48 -1.36 -8.17 1.23
N GLU A 49 -0.53 -9.19 1.45
CA GLU A 49 0.71 -9.10 2.22
C GLU A 49 1.85 -8.85 1.24
N VAL A 50 2.66 -7.82 1.51
CA VAL A 50 3.80 -7.46 0.67
C VAL A 50 5.06 -7.54 1.51
N LYS A 51 6.06 -8.29 1.03
CA LYS A 51 7.41 -8.32 1.60
C LYS A 51 8.39 -7.76 0.60
N GLY A 52 9.30 -6.92 1.08
CA GLY A 52 10.22 -6.21 0.22
C GLY A 52 11.21 -5.35 0.98
N LYS A 53 12.00 -4.60 0.24
CA LYS A 53 12.93 -3.61 0.79
C LYS A 53 12.35 -2.22 0.63
N VAL A 54 12.33 -1.44 1.69
CA VAL A 54 12.03 -0.01 1.60
C VAL A 54 13.22 0.68 0.95
N LYS A 55 12.96 1.48 -0.07
CA LYS A 55 13.92 2.35 -0.73
C LYS A 55 13.43 3.78 -0.61
N VAL A 56 14.32 4.66 -0.18
CA VAL A 56 14.07 6.10 -0.20
C VAL A 56 14.46 6.61 -1.58
N VAL A 57 13.56 7.37 -2.21
CA VAL A 57 13.76 7.99 -3.52
C VAL A 57 13.75 9.49 -3.31
N GLU A 58 14.83 10.12 -3.76
CA GLU A 58 14.96 11.57 -3.82
C GLU A 58 14.51 11.99 -5.22
N GLN A 59 13.58 12.93 -5.28
CA GLN A 59 13.16 13.60 -6.52
C GLN A 59 13.66 15.04 -6.51
N ASP A 60 13.81 15.63 -7.70
CA ASP A 60 14.22 17.02 -7.86
C ASP A 60 13.35 17.95 -6.98
N ARG A 61 14.03 18.83 -6.22
CA ARG A 61 13.47 19.77 -5.22
C ARG A 61 13.24 19.20 -3.80
N ASP A 62 14.17 18.40 -3.28
CA ASP A 62 14.18 17.88 -1.89
C ASP A 62 12.94 17.07 -1.49
N GLN A 63 12.19 16.54 -2.46
CA GLN A 63 11.08 15.65 -2.15
C GLN A 63 11.60 14.23 -1.98
N VAL A 64 11.55 13.77 -0.74
CA VAL A 64 11.96 12.43 -0.34
C VAL A 64 10.70 11.59 -0.14
N PHE A 65 10.56 10.50 -0.88
CA PHE A 65 9.48 9.54 -0.67
C PHE A 65 9.99 8.11 -0.59
N ALA A 66 9.33 7.31 0.23
CA ALA A 66 9.64 5.90 0.40
C ALA A 66 8.81 5.04 -0.55
N VAL A 67 9.47 4.09 -1.22
CA VAL A 67 8.83 3.06 -2.04
C VAL A 67 9.21 1.68 -1.50
N LEU A 68 8.30 0.72 -1.62
CA LEU A 68 8.54 -0.68 -1.26
C LEU A 68 8.85 -1.48 -2.52
N LEU A 69 10.10 -1.90 -2.65
CA LEU A 69 10.53 -2.83 -3.69
C LEU A 69 10.12 -4.25 -3.29
N ALA A 70 8.98 -4.72 -3.80
CA ALA A 70 8.40 -6.00 -3.38
C ALA A 70 9.16 -7.19 -3.98
N SER A 71 9.62 -8.08 -3.10
CA SER A 71 10.13 -9.41 -3.45
C SER A 71 9.02 -10.46 -3.49
N GLU A 72 7.97 -10.27 -2.70
CA GLU A 72 6.82 -11.16 -2.62
C GLU A 72 5.55 -10.31 -2.45
N VAL A 73 4.51 -10.65 -3.21
CA VAL A 73 3.15 -10.12 -3.04
C VAL A 73 2.23 -11.31 -2.96
N LYS A 74 1.58 -11.49 -1.81
CA LYS A 74 0.67 -12.61 -1.54
C LYS A 74 -0.74 -12.08 -1.32
N GLU A 75 -1.70 -12.59 -2.08
CA GLU A 75 -3.11 -12.35 -1.81
C GLU A 75 -3.49 -13.00 -0.48
N ILE A 76 -4.24 -12.24 0.33
CA ILE A 76 -4.79 -12.71 1.59
C ILE A 76 -6.30 -12.46 1.58
N PRO A 77 -7.10 -13.27 2.30
CA PRO A 77 -8.51 -12.96 2.50
C PRO A 77 -8.66 -11.59 3.18
N ILE A 78 -9.83 -10.98 3.00
CA ILE A 78 -10.18 -9.74 3.69
C ILE A 78 -10.11 -10.01 5.21
N PRO A 79 -9.31 -9.24 5.97
CA PRO A 79 -9.19 -9.46 7.40
C PRO A 79 -10.48 -9.04 8.14
N PRO A 80 -10.72 -9.53 9.37
CA PRO A 80 -11.85 -9.09 10.17
C PRO A 80 -11.75 -7.57 10.47
N PRO A 81 -12.87 -6.89 10.79
CA PRO A 81 -12.90 -5.44 10.97
C PRO A 81 -11.86 -4.88 11.96
N GLU A 82 -11.54 -5.63 13.01
CA GLU A 82 -10.52 -5.26 14.01
C GLU A 82 -9.10 -5.15 13.41
N ASP A 83 -8.78 -5.95 12.41
CA ASP A 83 -7.46 -6.02 11.75
C ASP A 83 -7.39 -5.18 10.47
N GLN A 84 -8.53 -4.64 10.01
CA GLN A 84 -8.59 -3.79 8.82
C GLN A 84 -7.93 -2.44 9.05
N TYR A 85 -7.96 -1.95 10.29
CA TYR A 85 -7.51 -0.63 10.69
C TYR A 85 -6.32 -0.72 11.63
N MET A 86 -5.57 0.37 11.69
CA MET A 86 -4.54 0.59 12.70
C MET A 86 -5.12 1.60 13.70
N TYR A 87 -4.84 1.43 14.99
CA TYR A 87 -5.31 2.30 16.07
C TYR A 87 -4.12 2.94 16.79
#